data_AF-A0A1Y1N2T5-F1
#
_entry.id   AF-A0A1Y1N2T5-F1
#
_cell.length_a   1.000
_cell.length_b   1.000
_cell.length_c   1.000
_cell.angle_alpha   90.00
_cell.angle_beta   90.00
_cell.angle_gamma   90.00
#
_symmetry.space_group_name_H-M   'P 1'
#
loop_
_entity.id
_entity.type
_entity.pdbx_description
1 polymer ?
#
loop_
_entity_poly.entity_id
_entity_poly.type
_entity_poly.pdbx_seq_one_letter_code
_entity_poly.pdbx_strand_id
1 'polypeptide(L)'
;MSTATALTYEDLRKQARLLENDIDLKLVAYSKLGAGINTPHHKHESDTVPLLSGEDTFESMSMEIEQLLKKLTQVNERMTEQPVSGAAMLHTLQRHRDILADMSRDFHKTNSQHEARREREDLLKTNKKDSFRPEGINRRDQYLKENSHIQK
;
A
#
# COMPACT_ATOMS: atom_id res chain seq x y z
N MET A 1 -0.20 -43.57 7.18
CA MET A 1 -0.94 -42.72 6.23
C MET A 1 -1.79 -41.76 7.04
N SER A 2 -1.37 -40.49 7.14
CA SER A 2 -2.06 -39.48 7.94
C SER A 2 -3.26 -38.97 7.14
N THR A 3 -4.47 -39.36 7.52
CA THR A 3 -5.70 -38.75 6.99
C THR A 3 -5.76 -37.32 7.51
N ALA A 4 -5.38 -36.36 6.66
CA ALA A 4 -5.71 -34.96 6.88
C ALA A 4 -7.21 -34.89 7.15
N THR A 5 -7.60 -34.56 8.37
CA THR A 5 -8.99 -34.37 8.77
C THR A 5 -9.57 -33.30 7.85
N ALA A 6 -10.52 -33.69 6.99
CA ALA A 6 -11.23 -32.73 6.16
C ALA A 6 -11.87 -31.68 7.09
N LEU A 7 -11.50 -30.40 6.91
CA LEU A 7 -12.07 -29.31 7.69
C LEU A 7 -13.57 -29.26 7.45
N THR A 8 -14.36 -29.19 8.52
CA THR A 8 -15.82 -29.07 8.41
C THR A 8 -16.21 -27.67 7.92
N TYR A 9 -17.44 -27.50 7.43
CA TYR A 9 -17.96 -26.18 7.05
C TYR A 9 -17.83 -25.15 8.18
N GLU A 10 -18.12 -25.54 9.44
CA GLU A 10 -17.99 -24.64 10.59
C GLU A 10 -16.53 -24.28 10.89
N ASP A 11 -15.57 -25.19 10.67
CA ASP A 11 -14.14 -24.89 10.82
C ASP A 11 -13.67 -23.90 9.77
N LEU A 12 -14.08 -24.10 8.51
CA LEU A 12 -13.79 -23.18 7.42
C LEU A 12 -14.40 -21.79 7.67
N ARG A 13 -15.64 -21.74 8.17
CA ARG A 13 -16.31 -20.48 8.54
C ARG A 13 -15.57 -19.74 9.66
N LYS A 14 -15.11 -20.44 10.69
CA LYS A 14 -14.30 -19.85 11.75
C LYS A 14 -12.97 -19.34 11.19
N GLN A 15 -12.33 -20.13 10.33
CA GLN A 15 -11.08 -19.74 9.68
C GLN A 15 -11.25 -18.49 8.80
N ALA A 16 -12.33 -18.39 8.02
CA ALA A 16 -12.65 -17.21 7.22
C ALA A 16 -12.73 -15.96 8.11
N ARG A 17 -13.49 -16.01 9.22
CA ARG A 17 -13.60 -14.90 10.17
C ARG A 17 -12.29 -14.46 10.79
N LEU A 18 -11.41 -15.43 11.11
CA LEU A 18 -10.09 -15.10 11.65
C LEU A 18 -9.22 -14.38 10.62
N LEU A 19 -9.25 -14.84 9.37
CA LEU A 19 -8.53 -14.19 8.27
C LEU A 19 -9.11 -12.81 7.98
N GLU A 20 -10.44 -12.65 7.96
CA GLU A 20 -11.11 -11.36 7.80
C GLU A 20 -10.63 -10.35 8.85
N ASN A 21 -10.66 -10.72 10.13
CA ASN A 21 -10.21 -9.82 11.21
C ASN A 21 -8.72 -9.44 11.08
N ASP A 22 -7.86 -10.39 10.71
CA ASP A 22 -6.43 -10.15 10.55
C ASP A 22 -6.15 -9.23 9.35
N ILE A 23 -6.85 -9.46 8.24
CA ILE A 23 -6.78 -8.61 7.04
C ILE A 23 -7.28 -7.19 7.37
N ASP A 24 -8.40 -7.03 8.09
CA ASP A 24 -8.92 -5.71 8.48
C ASP A 24 -7.90 -4.92 9.33
N LEU A 25 -7.30 -5.57 10.33
CA LEU A 25 -6.29 -4.94 11.18
C LEU A 25 -5.06 -4.49 10.36
N LYS A 26 -4.60 -5.33 9.44
CA LYS A 26 -3.47 -5.01 8.57
C LYS A 26 -3.82 -3.94 7.56
N LEU A 27 -5.00 -3.94 6.96
CA LEU A 27 -5.45 -2.90 6.02
C LEU A 27 -5.49 -1.52 6.69
N VAL A 28 -5.90 -1.44 7.96
CA VAL A 28 -5.88 -0.18 8.70
C VAL A 28 -4.45 0.35 8.89
N ALA A 29 -3.49 -0.52 9.23
CA ALA A 29 -2.08 -0.13 9.34
C ALA A 29 -1.49 0.23 7.96
N TYR A 30 -1.82 -0.56 6.95
CA TYR A 30 -1.35 -0.42 5.59
C TYR A 30 -1.83 0.87 4.93
N SER A 31 -3.10 1.24 5.14
CA SER A 31 -3.66 2.49 4.67
C SER A 31 -2.94 3.71 5.24
N LYS A 32 -2.54 3.66 6.53
CA LYS A 32 -1.76 4.74 7.16
C LYS A 32 -0.37 4.87 6.55
N LEU A 33 0.30 3.74 6.29
CA LEU A 33 1.60 3.70 5.61
C LEU A 33 1.49 4.27 4.18
N GLY A 34 0.50 3.80 3.39
CA GLY A 34 0.28 4.24 2.02
C GLY A 34 -0.08 5.73 1.89
N ALA A 35 -0.84 6.27 2.84
CA ALA A 35 -1.17 7.69 2.91
C ALA A 35 0.04 8.59 3.27
N GLY A 36 1.19 8.01 3.59
CA GLY A 36 2.35 8.77 4.07
C GLY A 36 2.09 9.45 5.41
N ILE A 37 1.10 8.97 6.18
CA ILE A 37 0.88 9.34 7.58
C ILE A 37 1.97 8.62 8.37
N ASN A 38 3.21 9.06 8.17
CA ASN A 38 4.31 8.68 9.02
C ASN A 38 3.90 9.06 10.44
N THR A 39 4.07 8.12 11.37
CA THR A 39 4.11 8.42 12.79
C THR A 39 5.01 9.65 13.00
N PRO A 40 4.64 10.60 13.87
CA PRO A 40 5.26 11.92 13.96
C PRO A 40 6.70 11.91 14.53
N HIS A 41 7.51 10.88 14.29
CA HIS A 41 8.74 10.62 15.05
C HIS A 41 9.92 10.05 14.24
N HIS A 42 10.08 10.40 12.97
CA HIS A 42 11.34 10.06 12.29
C HIS A 42 11.90 11.15 11.37
N LYS A 43 11.86 12.38 11.86
CA LYS A 43 12.53 13.51 11.19
C LYS A 43 13.63 14.18 12.00
N HIS A 44 14.03 13.63 13.14
CA HIS A 44 15.19 14.12 13.87
C HIS A 44 15.67 13.05 14.85
N GLU A 45 16.99 12.87 14.94
CA GLU A 45 17.67 12.28 16.10
C GLU A 45 17.76 10.73 16.20
N SER A 46 18.46 10.10 15.26
CA SER A 46 19.30 8.93 15.60
C SER A 46 20.36 8.72 14.53
N ASP A 47 21.62 8.62 14.94
CA ASP A 47 22.81 8.29 14.13
C ASP A 47 22.82 6.82 13.65
N THR A 48 21.64 6.21 13.55
CA THR A 48 21.45 4.85 13.04
C THR A 48 20.51 4.90 11.85
N VAL A 49 21.03 4.57 10.67
CA VAL A 49 20.22 4.33 9.48
C VAL A 49 19.13 3.30 9.81
N PRO A 50 17.84 3.60 9.56
CA PRO A 50 16.77 2.62 9.74
C PRO A 50 17.10 1.36 8.94
N LEU A 51 17.08 0.20 9.60
CA LEU A 51 17.40 -1.10 9.00
C LEU A 51 16.49 -1.47 7.81
N LEU A 52 15.31 -0.87 7.73
CA LEU A 52 14.38 -1.00 6.60
C LEU A 52 13.86 0.38 6.20
N SER A 53 13.84 0.67 4.90
CA SER A 53 13.22 1.90 4.40
C SER A 53 11.70 1.84 4.54
N GLY A 54 11.02 2.99 4.55
CA GLY A 54 9.56 3.04 4.55
C GLY A 54 8.92 2.38 3.31
N GLU A 55 9.69 2.25 2.22
CA GLU A 55 9.31 1.52 1.02
C GLU A 55 9.31 0.01 1.29
N ASP A 56 10.40 -0.51 1.87
CA ASP A 56 10.54 -1.93 2.18
C ASP A 56 9.49 -2.42 3.19
N THR A 57 9.11 -1.57 4.16
CA THR A 57 8.04 -1.90 5.12
C THR A 57 6.67 -1.94 4.45
N PHE A 58 6.42 -1.05 3.49
CA PHE A 58 5.20 -1.05 2.69
C PHE A 58 5.13 -2.26 1.77
N GLU A 59 6.22 -2.60 1.06
CA GLU A 59 6.28 -3.77 0.18
C GLU A 59 6.08 -5.08 0.97
N SER A 60 6.74 -5.22 2.12
CA SER A 60 6.59 -6.38 3.00
C SER A 60 5.14 -6.55 3.48
N MET A 61 4.50 -5.46 3.93
CA MET A 61 3.10 -5.51 4.36
C MET A 61 2.15 -5.78 3.19
N SER A 62 2.47 -5.27 2.00
CA SER A 62 1.72 -5.56 0.76
C SER A 62 1.69 -7.05 0.47
N MET A 63 2.87 -7.69 0.46
CA MET A 63 3.01 -9.13 0.21
C MET A 63 2.27 -9.96 1.25
N GLU A 64 2.32 -9.57 2.52
CA GLU A 64 1.62 -10.26 3.59
C GLU A 64 0.10 -10.20 3.43
N ILE A 65 -0.45 -9.02 3.13
CA ILE A 65 -1.89 -8.83 2.89
C ILE A 65 -2.33 -9.63 1.66
N GLU A 66 -1.55 -9.61 0.58
CA GLU A 66 -1.85 -10.39 -0.63
C GLU A 66 -1.90 -11.90 -0.34
N GLN A 67 -0.98 -12.41 0.46
CA GLN A 67 -0.98 -13.81 0.90
C GLN A 67 -2.22 -14.15 1.75
N LEU A 68 -2.63 -13.25 2.65
CA LEU A 68 -3.83 -13.44 3.47
C LEU A 68 -5.11 -13.41 2.63
N LEU A 69 -5.23 -12.47 1.69
CA LEU A 69 -6.35 -12.40 0.74
C LEU A 69 -6.45 -13.67 -0.11
N LYS A 70 -5.32 -14.18 -0.60
CA LYS A 70 -5.25 -15.44 -1.35
C LYS A 70 -5.70 -16.63 -0.48
N LYS A 71 -5.30 -16.65 0.80
CA LYS A 71 -5.71 -17.68 1.75
C LYS A 71 -7.21 -17.60 2.06
N LEU A 72 -7.77 -16.41 2.25
CA LEU A 72 -9.21 -16.22 2.45
C LEU A 72 -10.01 -16.64 1.21
N THR A 73 -9.51 -16.35 0.02
CA THR A 73 -10.09 -16.82 -1.25
C THR A 73 -10.20 -18.34 -1.27
N GLN A 74 -9.10 -19.05 -0.96
CA GLN A 74 -9.10 -20.52 -0.91
C GLN A 74 -10.06 -21.08 0.15
N VAL A 75 -10.18 -20.43 1.31
CA VAL A 75 -11.13 -20.84 2.35
C VAL A 75 -12.57 -20.67 1.85
N ASN A 76 -12.88 -19.55 1.22
CA ASN A 76 -14.21 -19.27 0.66
C ASN A 76 -14.59 -20.22 -0.48
N GLU A 77 -13.63 -20.60 -1.33
CA GLU A 77 -13.79 -21.63 -2.35
C GLU A 77 -14.12 -22.99 -1.73
N ARG A 78 -13.30 -23.43 -0.77
CA ARG A 78 -13.54 -24.70 -0.04
C ARG A 78 -14.86 -24.72 0.71
N MET A 79 -15.31 -23.58 1.25
CA MET A 79 -16.65 -23.48 1.85
C MET A 79 -17.77 -23.61 0.82
N THR A 80 -17.56 -23.08 -0.40
CA THR A 80 -18.51 -23.20 -1.52
C THR A 80 -18.63 -24.65 -2.00
N GLU A 81 -17.54 -25.41 -1.97
CA GLU A 81 -17.49 -26.82 -2.37
C GLU A 81 -18.17 -27.78 -1.36
N GLN A 82 -18.37 -27.35 -0.10
CA GLN A 82 -19.14 -28.14 0.86
C GLN A 82 -20.60 -28.23 0.40
N PRO A 83 -21.34 -29.32 0.73
CA PRO A 83 -22.76 -29.41 0.44
C PRO A 83 -23.53 -28.36 1.25
N VAL A 84 -23.69 -27.18 0.66
CA VAL A 84 -24.37 -26.05 1.27
C VAL A 84 -25.86 -26.31 1.25
N SER A 85 -26.50 -26.38 2.43
CA SER A 85 -27.95 -26.61 2.52
C SER A 85 -28.61 -25.52 3.36
N GLY A 86 -29.57 -24.81 2.75
CA GLY A 86 -30.38 -23.80 3.43
C GLY A 86 -29.93 -22.35 3.20
N ALA A 87 -30.93 -21.45 3.21
CA ALA A 87 -30.75 -20.03 2.91
C ALA A 87 -29.70 -19.35 3.81
N ALA A 88 -29.65 -19.68 5.10
CA ALA A 88 -28.71 -19.09 6.04
C ALA A 88 -27.23 -19.34 5.67
N MET A 89 -26.90 -20.55 5.19
CA MET A 89 -25.54 -20.89 4.75
C MET A 89 -25.20 -20.16 3.45
N LEU A 90 -26.14 -20.09 2.49
CA LEU A 90 -25.95 -19.33 1.24
C LEU A 90 -25.71 -17.83 1.51
N HIS A 91 -26.50 -17.22 2.39
CA HIS A 91 -26.29 -15.83 2.80
C HIS A 91 -24.94 -15.62 3.47
N THR A 92 -24.51 -16.56 4.32
CA THR A 92 -23.19 -16.48 4.97
C THR A 92 -22.05 -16.55 3.95
N LEU A 93 -22.13 -17.46 2.97
CA LEU A 93 -21.15 -17.54 1.89
C LEU A 93 -21.11 -16.26 1.05
N GLN A 94 -22.27 -15.72 0.70
CA GLN A 94 -22.35 -14.47 -0.04
C GLN A 94 -21.69 -13.34 0.75
N ARG A 95 -21.95 -13.26 2.06
CA ARG A 95 -21.31 -12.26 2.93
C ARG A 95 -19.79 -12.38 2.94
N HIS A 96 -19.24 -13.58 3.03
CA HIS A 96 -17.79 -13.80 2.98
C HIS A 96 -17.19 -13.36 1.62
N ARG A 97 -17.91 -13.55 0.52
CA ARG A 97 -17.48 -13.06 -0.81
C ARG A 97 -17.50 -11.55 -0.89
N ASP A 98 -18.54 -10.91 -0.36
CA ASP A 98 -18.65 -9.45 -0.35
C ASP A 98 -17.53 -8.83 0.50
N ILE A 99 -17.26 -9.38 1.69
CA ILE A 99 -16.16 -8.93 2.57
C ILE A 99 -14.81 -9.06 1.86
N LEU A 100 -14.53 -10.22 1.25
CA LEU A 100 -13.28 -10.41 0.49
C LEU A 100 -13.14 -9.41 -0.65
N ALA A 101 -14.23 -9.11 -1.37
CA ALA A 101 -14.23 -8.15 -2.47
C ALA A 101 -13.95 -6.72 -1.96
N ASP A 102 -14.53 -6.32 -0.84
CA ASP A 102 -14.32 -5.01 -0.22
C ASP A 102 -12.87 -4.86 0.28
N MET A 103 -12.35 -5.84 1.03
CA MET A 103 -10.96 -5.87 1.49
C MET A 103 -9.97 -5.81 0.33
N SER A 104 -10.24 -6.56 -0.75
CA SER A 104 -9.42 -6.53 -1.95
C SER A 104 -9.43 -5.13 -2.58
N ARG A 105 -10.60 -4.49 -2.67
CA ARG A 105 -10.73 -3.14 -3.23
C ARG A 105 -9.93 -2.12 -2.42
N ASP A 106 -10.02 -2.18 -1.10
CA ASP A 106 -9.29 -1.28 -0.20
C ASP A 106 -7.77 -1.48 -0.27
N PHE A 107 -7.32 -2.73 -0.41
CA PHE A 107 -5.92 -3.06 -0.67
C PHE A 107 -5.40 -2.39 -1.96
N HIS A 108 -6.07 -2.65 -3.09
CA HIS A 108 -5.64 -2.09 -4.39
C HIS A 108 -5.72 -0.57 -4.43
N LYS A 109 -6.73 0.02 -3.76
CA LYS A 109 -6.84 1.46 -3.61
C LYS A 109 -5.63 2.04 -2.87
N THR A 110 -5.18 1.37 -1.81
CA THR A 110 -3.99 1.80 -1.05
C THR A 110 -2.72 1.67 -1.87
N ASN A 111 -2.56 0.61 -2.67
CA ASN A 111 -1.42 0.44 -3.59
C ASN A 111 -1.37 1.57 -4.61
N SER A 112 -2.49 1.85 -5.27
CA SER A 112 -2.57 2.91 -6.27
C SER A 112 -2.27 4.29 -5.67
N GLN A 113 -2.70 4.56 -4.43
CA GLN A 113 -2.35 5.80 -3.73
C GLN A 113 -0.85 5.89 -3.43
N HIS A 114 -0.23 4.79 -3.00
CA HIS A 114 1.20 4.74 -2.76
C HIS A 114 1.99 4.98 -4.06
N GLU A 115 1.66 4.28 -5.14
CA GLU A 115 2.31 4.42 -6.45
C GLU A 115 2.23 5.86 -6.94
N ALA A 116 1.05 6.47 -6.91
CA ALA A 116 0.87 7.87 -7.30
C ALA A 116 1.71 8.84 -6.45
N ARG A 117 1.86 8.57 -5.14
CA ARG A 117 2.74 9.37 -4.27
C ARG A 117 4.21 9.19 -4.64
N ARG A 118 4.64 7.95 -4.85
CA ARG A 118 6.02 7.60 -5.23
C ARG A 118 6.41 8.26 -6.56
N GLU A 119 5.55 8.17 -7.57
CA GLU A 119 5.75 8.83 -8.86
C GLU A 119 5.87 10.35 -8.70
N ARG A 120 5.00 10.97 -7.89
CA ARG A 120 5.08 12.40 -7.60
C ARG A 120 6.40 12.79 -6.93
N GLU A 121 6.88 11.99 -5.98
CA GLU A 121 8.17 12.23 -5.32
C GLU A 121 9.34 12.09 -6.28
N ASP A 122 9.32 11.10 -7.17
CA ASP A 122 10.36 10.89 -8.17
C ASP A 122 10.41 12.03 -9.20
N LEU A 123 9.26 12.55 -9.64
CA LEU A 123 9.18 13.76 -10.47
C LEU A 123 9.73 15.02 -9.77
N LEU A 124 9.54 15.14 -8.46
CA LEU A 124 10.11 16.27 -7.69
C LEU A 124 11.62 16.12 -7.49
N LYS A 125 12.14 14.90 -7.34
CA LYS A 125 13.59 14.63 -7.23
C LYS A 125 14.33 14.96 -8.53
N THR A 126 13.77 14.59 -9.68
CA THR A 126 14.38 14.91 -10.99
C THR A 126 14.43 16.41 -11.23
N ASN A 127 13.35 17.14 -10.95
CA ASN A 127 13.33 18.61 -11.08
C ASN A 127 14.35 19.32 -10.20
N LYS A 128 14.60 18.84 -8.97
CA LYS A 128 15.62 19.43 -8.08
C LYS A 128 17.05 19.26 -8.59
N LYS A 129 17.34 18.17 -9.30
CA LYS A 129 18.68 17.90 -9.82
C LYS A 129 19.04 18.80 -11.01
N ASP A 130 18.05 19.19 -11.82
CA ASP A 130 18.23 20.12 -12.94
C ASP A 130 18.14 21.61 -12.53
N SER A 131 17.42 21.92 -11.45
CA SER A 131 17.28 23.30 -10.93
C SER A 131 18.55 23.84 -10.24
N PHE A 132 19.50 22.96 -9.90
CA PHE A 132 20.79 23.33 -9.29
C PHE A 132 21.92 23.51 -10.32
N ARG A 133 21.59 23.86 -11.57
CA ARG A 133 22.58 24.52 -12.44
C ARG A 133 22.71 25.98 -12.01
N PRO A 134 23.88 26.43 -11.52
CA PRO A 134 24.12 27.84 -11.24
C PRO A 134 24.34 28.59 -12.56
N GLU A 135 23.39 28.54 -13.49
CA GLU A 135 23.38 29.34 -14.72
C GLU A 135 22.93 30.80 -14.42
N GLY A 136 23.17 31.26 -13.20
CA GLY A 136 22.74 32.54 -12.65
C GLY A 136 23.84 33.60 -12.58
N ILE A 137 25.06 33.32 -13.04
CA ILE A 137 26.18 34.28 -12.90
C ILE A 137 26.14 35.39 -13.98
N ASN A 138 25.45 35.20 -15.11
CA ASN A 138 25.65 36.10 -16.26
C ASN A 138 24.50 37.09 -16.57
N ARG A 139 23.45 37.18 -15.73
CA ARG A 139 22.39 38.18 -15.95
C ARG A 139 22.78 39.58 -15.50
N ARG A 140 23.59 39.72 -14.43
CA ARG A 140 24.06 41.04 -13.97
C ARG A 140 25.00 41.71 -14.99
N ASP A 141 25.89 40.94 -15.61
CA ASP A 141 26.83 41.46 -16.61
C ASP A 141 26.15 41.86 -17.93
N GLN A 142 25.03 41.24 -18.27
CA GLN A 142 24.25 41.59 -19.46
C GLN A 142 23.64 42.99 -19.35
N TYR A 143 23.09 43.36 -18.19
CA TYR A 143 22.52 44.70 -17.97
C TYR A 143 23.59 45.81 -17.89
N LEU A 144 24.81 45.47 -17.46
CA LEU A 144 25.93 46.42 -17.42
C LEU A 144 26.43 46.78 -18.82
N LYS A 145 26.42 45.83 -19.77
CA LYS A 145 26.76 46.11 -21.18
C LYS A 145 25.71 46.95 -21.89
N GLU A 146 24.43 46.73 -21.62
CA GLU A 146 23.34 47.46 -22.31
C GLU A 146 23.31 48.95 -21.91
N ASN A 147 23.57 49.29 -20.64
CA ASN A 147 23.65 50.69 -20.19
C ASN A 147 24.81 51.47 -20.83
N SER A 148 25.86 50.79 -21.31
CA SER A 148 26.98 51.46 -21.98
C SER A 148 26.68 51.90 -23.42
N HIS A 149 25.54 51.49 -23.99
CA HIS A 149 25.15 51.83 -25.36
C HIS A 149 24.05 52.91 -25.43
N ILE A 150 23.49 53.31 -24.29
CA ILE A 150 22.41 54.31 -24.20
C ILE A 150 22.96 55.74 -24.01
N GLN A 151 24.27 55.90 -23.79
CA GLN A 151 24.92 57.21 -23.75
C GLN A 151 25.78 57.45 -25.01
N LYS A 152 25.13 57.79 -26.13
CA LYS A 152 25.71 58.58 -27.22
C LYS A 152 24.67 59.48 -27.85
#